data_AF-A0A520JNV4-F1
#
_entry.id   AF-A0A520JNV4-F1
#
_cell.length_a   1.000
_cell.length_b   1.000
_cell.length_c   1.000
_cell.angle_alpha   90.00
_cell.angle_beta   90.00
_cell.angle_gamma   90.00
#
_symmetry.space_group_name_H-M   'P 1'
#
loop_
_entity.id
_entity.type
_entity.pdbx_description
1 polymer ?
#
loop_
_entity_poly.entity_id
_entity_poly.type
_entity_poly.pdbx_seq_one_letter_code
_entity_poly.pdbx_strand_id
1 'polypeptide(L)'
;MTIKYFGLFVAAMTTATPLFAQTPPPPPPAEAKTSAMPYVMAAGMSDLYEINSSQIALQKSKTPAIRSFATMLIKHHTMTTAATMKAAKKAGLT
;
A
#
# COMPACT_ATOMS: atom_id res chain seq x y z
N MET A 1 22.25 -27.70 52.41
CA MET A 1 22.42 -27.44 50.97
C MET A 1 22.31 -25.93 50.74
N THR A 2 23.46 -25.28 50.64
CA THR A 2 23.76 -23.86 50.38
C THR A 2 23.79 -23.66 48.85
N ILE A 3 23.23 -22.61 48.20
CA ILE A 3 23.67 -21.21 48.01
C ILE A 3 22.59 -20.58 47.09
N LYS A 4 21.82 -19.55 47.50
CA LYS A 4 21.96 -18.08 47.28
C LYS A 4 22.08 -17.57 45.82
N TYR A 5 21.19 -16.63 45.51
CA TYR A 5 20.98 -15.86 44.27
C TYR A 5 22.24 -15.16 43.71
N PHE A 6 22.41 -15.21 42.38
CA PHE A 6 23.30 -14.34 41.60
C PHE A 6 22.60 -13.99 40.28
N GLY A 7 22.38 -12.70 40.03
CA GLY A 7 21.53 -12.22 38.94
C GLY A 7 22.25 -12.08 37.59
N LEU A 8 21.47 -11.73 36.56
CA LEU A 8 21.89 -10.79 35.53
C LEU A 8 20.66 -10.20 34.84
N PHE A 9 20.52 -8.89 34.93
CA PHE A 9 19.67 -8.09 34.06
C PHE A 9 20.18 -8.20 32.62
N VAL A 10 19.32 -8.54 31.67
CA VAL A 10 19.41 -8.01 30.31
C VAL A 10 18.00 -7.58 29.90
N ALA A 11 17.70 -6.31 30.16
CA ALA A 11 16.66 -5.63 29.43
C ALA A 11 17.12 -5.55 27.98
N ALA A 12 16.63 -6.46 27.12
CA ALA A 12 16.78 -6.34 25.68
C ALA A 12 15.88 -5.17 25.23
N MET A 13 16.43 -3.97 25.34
CA MET A 13 15.88 -2.75 24.77
C MET A 13 15.97 -2.91 23.25
N THR A 14 14.90 -3.42 22.64
CA THR A 14 14.76 -3.46 21.18
C THR A 14 14.72 -2.02 20.71
N THR A 15 15.86 -1.49 20.27
CA THR A 15 15.89 -0.26 19.51
C THR A 15 15.12 -0.54 18.23
N ALA A 16 13.90 -0.02 18.14
CA ALA A 16 13.17 0.05 16.89
C ALA A 16 13.99 0.93 15.96
N THR A 17 14.85 0.31 15.16
CA THR A 17 15.42 1.00 14.01
C THR A 17 14.22 1.41 13.16
N PRO A 18 14.04 2.70 12.84
CA PRO A 18 13.06 3.05 11.84
C PRO A 18 13.56 2.41 10.55
N LEU A 19 12.97 1.28 10.17
CA LEU A 19 12.88 0.92 8.77
C LEU A 19 12.35 2.19 8.09
N PHE A 20 13.03 2.63 7.02
CA PHE A 20 12.49 3.62 6.10
C PHE A 20 11.25 3.01 5.41
N ALA A 21 10.20 2.75 6.19
CA ALA A 21 8.91 2.33 5.72
C ALA A 21 8.34 3.53 4.97
N GLN A 22 8.05 3.32 3.70
CA GLN A 22 7.29 4.28 2.92
C GLN A 22 6.01 4.59 3.70
N THR A 23 5.78 5.87 4.00
CA THR A 23 4.51 6.27 4.62
C THR A 23 3.40 5.81 3.68
N PRO A 24 2.52 4.89 4.12
CA PRO A 24 1.44 4.44 3.28
C PRO A 24 0.57 5.64 2.89
N PRO A 25 -0.08 5.63 1.72
CA PRO A 25 -1.02 6.68 1.37
C PRO A 25 -2.09 6.79 2.48
N PRO A 26 -2.56 8.02 2.77
CA PRO A 26 -3.62 8.21 3.76
C PRO A 26 -4.85 7.39 3.37
N PRO A 27 -5.64 6.91 4.34
CA PRO A 27 -6.87 6.20 4.03
C PRO A 27 -7.82 7.09 3.23
N PRO A 28 -8.64 6.51 2.34
CA PRO A 28 -9.70 7.25 1.66
C PRO A 28 -10.62 8.00 2.64
N PRO A 29 -11.19 9.15 2.24
CA PRO A 29 -12.23 9.84 3.00
C PRO A 29 -13.40 8.91 3.32
N ALA A 30 -14.11 9.16 4.43
CA ALA A 30 -15.22 8.30 4.85
C ALA A 30 -16.34 8.24 3.80
N GLU A 31 -16.57 9.34 3.10
CA GLU A 31 -17.56 9.50 2.03
C GLU A 31 -17.29 8.58 0.84
N ALA A 32 -16.03 8.19 0.60
CA ALA A 32 -15.66 7.25 -0.45
C ALA A 32 -16.26 5.85 -0.24
N LYS A 33 -16.73 5.54 0.98
CA LYS A 33 -17.38 4.26 1.30
C LYS A 33 -18.85 4.20 0.86
N THR A 34 -19.50 5.35 0.65
CA THR A 34 -20.96 5.40 0.44
C THR A 34 -21.38 6.28 -0.73
N SER A 35 -20.49 7.11 -1.27
CA SER A 35 -20.82 8.10 -2.30
C SER A 35 -20.01 7.85 -3.57
N ALA A 36 -20.69 7.80 -4.72
CA ALA A 36 -20.09 7.39 -5.98
C ALA A 36 -18.94 8.30 -6.45
N MET A 37 -19.12 9.62 -6.45
CA MET A 37 -18.05 10.54 -6.88
C MET A 37 -16.83 10.50 -5.94
N PRO A 38 -16.98 10.58 -4.60
CA PRO A 38 -15.86 10.35 -3.69
C PRO A 38 -15.16 9.01 -3.88
N TYR A 39 -15.90 7.93 -4.15
CA TYR A 39 -15.31 6.63 -4.49
C TYR A 39 -14.46 6.69 -5.76
N VAL A 40 -14.99 7.26 -6.86
CA VAL A 40 -14.28 7.38 -8.14
C VAL A 40 -12.96 8.15 -7.96
N MET A 41 -12.99 9.26 -7.22
CA MET A 41 -11.79 10.05 -6.94
C MET A 41 -10.78 9.29 -6.09
N ALA A 42 -11.22 8.68 -4.99
CA ALA A 42 -10.32 7.94 -4.10
C ALA A 42 -9.69 6.72 -4.80
N ALA A 43 -10.50 5.91 -5.50
CA ALA A 43 -10.03 4.75 -6.24
C ALA A 43 -9.04 5.13 -7.34
N GLY A 44 -9.30 6.20 -8.10
CA GLY A 44 -8.36 6.68 -9.13
C GLY A 44 -7.02 7.14 -8.55
N MET A 45 -7.04 7.82 -7.40
CA MET A 45 -5.80 8.24 -6.73
C MET A 45 -5.01 7.05 -6.17
N SER A 46 -5.69 6.04 -5.61
CA SER A 46 -5.07 4.79 -5.18
C SER A 46 -4.43 4.03 -6.34
N ASP A 47 -5.16 3.84 -7.45
CA ASP A 47 -4.68 3.16 -8.64
C ASP A 47 -3.41 3.85 -9.20
N LEU A 48 -3.40 5.19 -9.27
CA LEU A 48 -2.21 5.95 -9.71
C LEU A 48 -0.99 5.72 -8.82
N TYR A 49 -1.18 5.71 -7.50
CA TYR A 49 -0.11 5.43 -6.55
C TYR A 49 0.44 4.01 -6.73
N GLU A 50 -0.44 3.01 -6.86
CA GLU A 50 -0.08 1.61 -7.01
C GLU A 50 0.62 1.32 -8.34
N ILE A 51 0.19 1.98 -9.43
CA ILE A 51 0.87 1.93 -10.73
C ILE A 51 2.28 2.52 -10.63
N ASN A 52 2.42 3.74 -10.10
CA ASN A 52 3.71 4.42 -10.03
C ASN A 52 4.71 3.71 -9.12
N SER A 53 4.25 3.25 -7.95
CA SER A 53 5.08 2.46 -7.03
C SER A 53 5.50 1.12 -7.65
N SER A 54 4.62 0.47 -8.40
CA SER A 54 4.93 -0.76 -9.13
C SER A 54 5.95 -0.53 -10.25
N GLN A 55 5.87 0.58 -10.97
CA GLN A 55 6.88 0.96 -11.97
C GLN A 55 8.27 1.13 -11.33
N ILE A 56 8.34 1.78 -10.17
CA ILE A 56 9.59 1.90 -9.40
C ILE A 56 10.08 0.52 -8.94
N ALA A 57 9.19 -0.36 -8.49
CA ALA A 57 9.54 -1.72 -8.10
C ALA A 57 10.14 -2.52 -9.27
N LEU A 58 9.62 -2.35 -10.49
CA LEU A 58 10.19 -2.96 -11.70
C LEU A 58 11.57 -2.42 -12.06
N GLN A 59 11.86 -1.14 -11.76
CA GLN A 59 13.17 -0.54 -11.98
C GLN A 59 14.20 -1.00 -10.94
N LYS A 60 13.79 -1.15 -9.68
CA LYS A 60 14.71 -1.39 -8.55
C LYS A 60 14.87 -2.86 -8.18
N SER A 61 13.84 -3.69 -8.37
CA SER A 61 13.84 -5.07 -7.88
C SER A 61 14.33 -6.07 -8.93
N LYS A 62 15.22 -6.97 -8.49
CA LYS A 62 15.65 -8.16 -9.24
C LYS A 62 14.87 -9.42 -8.85
N THR A 63 14.08 -9.39 -7.78
CA THR A 63 13.35 -10.56 -7.27
C THR A 63 12.17 -10.90 -8.19
N PRO A 64 12.11 -12.11 -8.79
CA PRO A 64 11.06 -12.46 -9.76
C PRO A 64 9.64 -12.28 -9.23
N ALA A 65 9.39 -12.66 -7.97
CA ALA A 65 8.08 -12.51 -7.33
C ALA A 65 7.61 -11.05 -7.23
N ILE A 66 8.51 -10.14 -6.83
CA ILE A 66 8.20 -8.70 -6.73
C ILE A 66 7.88 -8.14 -8.11
N ARG A 67 8.66 -8.52 -9.13
CA ARG A 67 8.44 -8.06 -10.50
C ARG A 67 7.10 -8.55 -11.05
N SER A 68 6.78 -9.83 -10.83
CA SER A 68 5.49 -10.40 -11.23
C SER A 68 4.32 -9.68 -10.54
N PHE A 69 4.45 -9.39 -9.25
CA PHE A 69 3.41 -8.68 -8.50
C PHE A 69 3.23 -7.24 -9.01
N ALA A 70 4.33 -6.51 -9.25
CA ALA A 70 4.30 -5.16 -9.80
C ALA A 70 3.67 -5.12 -11.21
N THR A 71 4.00 -6.08 -12.08
CA THR A 71 3.37 -6.21 -13.40
C THR A 71 1.87 -6.49 -13.28
N MET A 72 1.46 -7.34 -12.34
CA MET A 72 0.05 -7.62 -12.08
C MET A 72 -0.69 -6.35 -11.63
N LEU A 73 -0.13 -5.61 -10.66
CA LEU A 73 -0.74 -4.37 -10.17
C LEU A 73 -0.92 -3.36 -11.31
N ILE A 74 0.11 -3.10 -12.11
CA ILE A 74 -0.01 -2.18 -13.26
C ILE A 74 -1.14 -2.59 -14.20
N LYS A 75 -1.23 -3.88 -14.54
CA LYS A 75 -2.27 -4.41 -15.43
C LYS A 75 -3.66 -4.23 -14.82
N HIS A 76 -3.86 -4.69 -13.59
CA HIS A 76 -5.17 -4.72 -12.95
C HIS A 76 -5.67 -3.30 -12.65
N HIS A 77 -4.82 -2.45 -12.09
CA HIS A 77 -5.22 -1.08 -11.73
C HIS A 77 -5.47 -0.21 -12.97
N THR A 78 -4.75 -0.42 -14.07
CA THR A 78 -5.08 0.23 -15.36
C THR A 78 -6.48 -0.19 -15.85
N MET A 79 -6.80 -1.49 -15.74
CA MET A 79 -8.09 -2.04 -16.15
C MET A 79 -9.23 -1.53 -15.28
N THR A 80 -9.07 -1.53 -13.95
CA THR A 80 -10.10 -1.06 -13.00
C THR A 80 -10.32 0.44 -13.10
N THR A 81 -9.27 1.23 -13.29
CA THR A 81 -9.39 2.67 -13.59
C THR A 81 -10.25 2.89 -14.84
N ALA A 82 -9.93 2.23 -15.95
CA ALA A 82 -10.68 2.39 -17.19
C ALA A 82 -12.16 1.98 -17.05
N ALA A 83 -12.44 0.87 -16.36
CA ALA A 83 -13.79 0.40 -16.09
C ALA A 83 -14.57 1.37 -15.17
N THR A 84 -13.93 1.88 -14.12
CA THR A 84 -14.51 2.83 -13.16
C THR A 84 -14.83 4.15 -13.84
N MET A 85 -13.92 4.69 -14.64
CA MET A 85 -14.14 5.92 -15.41
C MET A 85 -15.26 5.76 -16.44
N LYS A 86 -15.35 4.61 -17.11
CA LYS A 86 -16.46 4.30 -18.01
C LYS A 86 -17.80 4.30 -17.27
N ALA A 87 -17.86 3.70 -16.08
CA ALA A 87 -19.06 3.69 -15.24
C ALA A 87 -19.42 5.09 -14.74
N ALA A 88 -18.44 5.86 -14.28
CA ALA A 88 -18.61 7.25 -13.85
C ALA A 88 -19.18 8.12 -14.97
N LYS A 89 -18.63 8.02 -16.18
CA LYS A 89 -19.16 8.73 -17.37
C LYS A 89 -20.60 8.35 -17.68
N LYS A 90 -20.93 7.04 -17.64
CA LYS A 90 -22.31 6.57 -17.86
C LYS A 90 -23.27 7.13 -16.80
N ALA A 91 -22.79 7.37 -15.59
CA ALA A 91 -23.56 7.95 -14.49
C ALA A 91 -23.58 9.49 -14.46
N GLY A 92 -22.93 10.17 -15.42
CA GLY A 92 -22.86 11.64 -15.46
C GLY A 92 -21.94 12.25 -14.39
N LEU A 93 -20.96 11.49 -13.90
CA LEU A 93 -20.02 11.91 -12.85
C LEU A 93 -18.69 12.46 -13.40
N THR A 94 -18.58 12.69 -14.71
CA THR A 94 -17.35 13.17 -15.39
C THR A 94 -17.69 14.10 -16.53
#